data_AF-A0A060I416-F1
#
_entry.id   AF-A0A060I416-F1
#
_cell.length_a   1.000
_cell.length_b   1.000
_cell.length_c   1.000
_cell.angle_alpha   90.00
_cell.angle_beta   90.00
_cell.angle_gamma   90.00
#
_symmetry.space_group_name_H-M   'P 1'
#
loop_
_entity.id
_entity.type
_entity.pdbx_description
1 polymer ?
#
loop_
_entity_poly.entity_id
_entity_poly.type
_entity_poly.pdbx_seq_one_letter_code
_entity_poly.pdbx_strand_id
1 'polypeptide(L)'
;MRILGFIKRWNDRWKWETSVLGQALAEHTQKCFNETILSGLPQDRKDRVIGDFYERLAAMAQSPTGFLDLRKSLAGWVADYAKYQVLCLTESEKAVASYRENQYVSGELYHHIRAAAAAENHYLAQIIRADKSVADGELISLANMECARALYYANGFNMVRIETGDRTKPDWYKPFIEAMLVYYEDNVRTSIKLPQLLPENRFGVLYSGFFNLVFNGEEDPFFTWARACPDYYLASGAP
;
A
#
# COMPACT_ATOMS: atom_id res chain seq x y z
N MET A 1 20.07 28.74 28.11
CA MET A 1 19.90 27.31 27.74
C MET A 1 18.80 27.01 26.70
N ARG A 2 17.77 27.86 26.49
CA ARG A 2 16.69 27.59 25.50
C ARG A 2 17.07 27.84 24.02
N ILE A 3 18.01 28.75 23.75
CA ILE A 3 18.41 29.16 22.40
C ILE A 3 19.25 28.09 21.68
N LEU A 4 20.17 27.43 22.39
CA LEU A 4 21.01 26.37 21.82
C LEU A 4 20.20 25.14 21.40
N GLY A 5 19.16 24.78 22.15
CA GLY A 5 18.24 23.70 21.79
C GLY A 5 17.27 24.05 20.65
N PHE A 6 17.04 25.34 20.40
CA PHE A 6 16.28 25.82 19.23
C PHE A 6 17.16 25.79 17.98
N ILE A 7 18.40 26.29 18.06
CA ILE A 7 19.36 26.29 16.95
C ILE A 7 19.74 24.86 16.54
N LYS A 8 19.93 23.94 17.49
CA LYS A 8 20.21 22.53 17.18
C LYS A 8 19.04 21.86 16.45
N ARG A 9 17.81 22.02 16.95
CA ARG A 9 16.60 21.52 16.27
C ARG A 9 16.39 22.14 14.89
N TRP A 10 16.73 23.42 14.72
CA TRP A 10 16.68 24.10 13.43
C TRP A 10 17.73 23.56 12.44
N ASN A 11 18.97 23.37 12.88
CA ASN A 11 20.03 22.81 12.05
C ASN A 11 19.78 21.34 11.70
N ASP A 12 19.27 20.55 12.64
CA ASP A 12 18.94 19.14 12.41
C ASP A 12 17.77 19.02 11.43
N ARG A 13 16.76 19.90 11.55
CA ARG A 13 15.67 20.03 10.58
C ARG A 13 16.16 20.44 9.20
N TRP A 14 16.99 21.48 9.11
CA TRP A 14 17.51 21.97 7.83
C TRP A 14 18.40 20.91 7.15
N LYS A 15 19.24 20.19 7.92
CA LYS A 15 20.02 19.06 7.40
C LYS A 15 19.14 17.92 6.89
N TRP A 16 18.04 17.62 7.57
CA TRP A 16 17.08 16.63 7.11
C TRP A 16 16.38 17.07 5.82
N GLU A 17 15.83 18.29 5.80
CA GLU A 17 15.14 18.87 4.63
C GLU A 17 16.05 19.00 3.40
N THR A 18 17.36 19.18 3.61
CA THR A 18 18.35 19.26 2.52
C THR A 18 19.02 17.93 2.18
N SER A 19 18.72 16.85 2.91
CA SER A 19 19.21 15.51 2.58
C SER A 19 18.54 14.97 1.32
N VAL A 20 19.20 14.02 0.63
CA VAL A 20 18.65 13.35 -0.55
C VAL A 20 17.29 12.71 -0.25
N LEU A 21 17.19 11.99 0.88
CA LEU A 21 15.95 11.37 1.32
C LEU A 21 14.88 12.41 1.66
N GLY A 22 15.24 13.48 2.36
CA GLY A 22 14.30 14.55 2.72
C GLY A 22 13.71 15.24 1.49
N GLN A 23 14.53 15.54 0.49
CA GLN A 23 14.08 16.11 -0.79
C GLN A 23 13.18 15.14 -1.56
N ALA A 24 13.56 13.85 -1.62
CA ALA A 24 12.77 12.84 -2.31
C ALA A 24 11.40 12.64 -1.65
N LEU A 25 11.33 12.64 -0.31
CA LEU A 25 10.06 12.54 0.43
C LEU A 25 9.19 13.80 0.26
N ALA A 26 9.81 14.98 0.18
CA ALA A 26 9.10 16.22 -0.12
C ALA A 26 8.51 16.19 -1.53
N GLU A 27 9.28 15.75 -2.53
CA GLU A 27 8.81 15.59 -3.91
C GLU A 27 7.69 14.55 -4.02
N HIS A 28 7.83 13.39 -3.35
CA HIS A 28 6.80 12.36 -3.25
C HIS A 28 5.50 12.92 -2.67
N THR A 29 5.59 13.69 -1.59
CA THR A 29 4.45 14.37 -0.98
C THR A 29 3.81 15.36 -1.93
N GLN A 30 4.60 16.21 -2.58
CA GLN A 30 4.10 17.19 -3.54
C GLN A 30 3.37 16.53 -4.71
N LYS A 31 3.99 15.52 -5.35
CA LYS A 31 3.37 14.77 -6.45
C LYS A 31 2.05 14.15 -6.02
N CYS A 32 2.03 13.48 -4.86
CA CYS A 32 0.81 12.84 -4.38
C CYS A 32 -0.34 13.83 -4.18
N PHE A 33 -0.10 14.98 -3.53
CA PHE A 33 -1.15 15.95 -3.21
C PHE A 33 -1.45 16.98 -4.31
N ASN A 34 -0.74 16.91 -5.45
CA ASN A 34 -0.98 17.77 -6.61
C ASN A 34 -1.48 17.00 -7.83
N GLU A 35 -1.10 15.73 -8.00
CA GLU A 35 -1.32 14.98 -9.24
C GLU A 35 -2.30 13.80 -9.08
N THR A 36 -2.71 13.47 -7.85
CA THR A 36 -3.64 12.35 -7.58
C THR A 36 -5.02 12.85 -7.14
N ILE A 37 -5.94 11.92 -6.90
CA ILE A 37 -7.26 12.19 -6.32
C ILE A 37 -7.19 12.92 -4.97
N LEU A 38 -6.06 12.81 -4.25
CA LEU A 38 -5.84 13.53 -2.99
C LEU A 38 -5.67 15.04 -3.18
N SER A 39 -5.46 15.51 -4.41
CA SER A 39 -5.37 16.95 -4.72
C SER A 39 -6.63 17.73 -4.38
N GLY A 40 -7.80 17.08 -4.46
CA GLY A 40 -9.09 17.67 -4.12
C GLY A 40 -9.38 17.75 -2.62
N LEU A 41 -8.52 17.21 -1.76
CA LEU A 41 -8.74 17.26 -0.31
C LEU A 41 -8.62 18.69 0.24
N PRO A 42 -9.44 19.06 1.24
CA PRO A 42 -9.21 20.26 2.04
C PRO A 42 -7.80 20.31 2.64
N GLN A 43 -7.20 21.50 2.72
CA GLN A 43 -5.82 21.66 3.18
C GLN A 43 -5.60 21.10 4.59
N ASP A 44 -6.56 21.27 5.51
CA ASP A 44 -6.47 20.72 6.87
C ASP A 44 -6.41 19.18 6.88
N ARG A 45 -7.05 18.51 5.91
CA ARG A 45 -6.96 17.06 5.74
C ARG A 45 -5.63 16.65 5.13
N LYS A 46 -5.12 17.40 4.15
CA LYS A 46 -3.78 17.17 3.58
C LYS A 46 -2.72 17.26 4.67
N ASP A 47 -2.76 18.33 5.47
CA ASP A 47 -1.82 18.58 6.56
C ASP A 47 -1.85 17.47 7.61
N ARG A 48 -3.02 16.90 7.92
CA ARG A 48 -3.13 15.75 8.84
C ARG A 48 -2.49 14.49 8.28
N VAL A 49 -2.71 14.17 7.01
CA VAL A 49 -2.11 12.98 6.37
C VAL A 49 -0.58 13.14 6.29
N ILE A 50 -0.11 14.31 5.86
CA ILE A 50 1.31 14.64 5.78
C ILE A 50 1.94 14.59 7.19
N GLY A 51 1.30 15.22 8.18
CA GLY A 51 1.74 15.23 9.57
C GLY A 51 1.88 13.81 10.13
N ASP A 52 0.84 12.99 10.02
CA ASP A 52 0.86 11.59 10.49
C ASP A 52 1.96 10.77 9.79
N PHE A 53 2.18 10.98 8.49
CA PHE A 53 3.27 10.31 7.77
C PHE A 53 4.65 10.65 8.34
N TYR A 54 4.96 11.94 8.52
CA TYR A 54 6.25 12.37 9.06
C TYR A 54 6.41 12.03 10.55
N GLU A 55 5.34 12.05 11.33
CA GLU A 55 5.35 11.59 12.73
C GLU A 55 5.71 10.11 12.83
N ARG A 56 5.14 9.27 11.96
CA ARG A 56 5.48 7.84 11.89
C ARG A 56 6.94 7.62 11.50
N LEU A 57 7.44 8.36 10.52
CA LEU A 57 8.86 8.29 10.14
C LEU A 57 9.79 8.68 11.30
N ALA A 58 9.47 9.76 11.99
CA ALA A 58 10.25 10.21 13.15
C ALA A 58 10.22 9.18 14.29
N ALA A 59 9.07 8.54 14.53
CA ALA A 59 8.94 7.47 15.52
C ALA A 59 9.78 6.25 15.16
N MET A 60 9.81 5.84 13.88
CA MET A 60 10.63 4.71 13.41
C MET A 60 12.13 4.97 13.57
N ALA A 61 12.58 6.19 13.30
CA ALA A 61 13.98 6.58 13.48
C ALA A 61 14.46 6.48 14.94
N GLN A 62 13.54 6.53 15.90
CA GLN A 62 13.81 6.40 17.33
C GLN A 62 13.57 4.98 17.86
N SER A 63 13.03 4.08 17.04
CA SER A 63 12.70 2.73 17.48
C SER A 63 13.94 1.84 17.65
N PRO A 64 14.03 1.06 18.74
CA PRO A 64 15.12 0.09 18.95
C PRO A 64 15.15 -1.01 17.88
N THR A 65 14.02 -1.27 17.22
CA THR A 65 13.86 -2.26 16.15
C THR A 65 13.65 -1.62 14.78
N GLY A 66 13.97 -0.33 14.62
CA GLY A 66 13.45 0.58 13.58
C GLY A 66 13.28 -0.01 12.18
N PHE A 67 14.20 -0.84 11.71
CA PHE A 67 14.08 -1.53 10.43
C PHE A 67 12.89 -2.50 10.34
N LEU A 68 12.69 -3.33 11.36
CA LEU A 68 11.55 -4.23 11.46
C LEU A 68 10.23 -3.45 11.53
N ASP A 69 10.20 -2.34 12.26
CA ASP A 69 8.97 -1.53 12.39
C ASP A 69 8.63 -0.79 11.09
N LEU A 70 9.66 -0.39 10.32
CA LEU A 70 9.49 0.13 8.97
C LEU A 70 8.85 -0.93 8.07
N ARG A 71 9.37 -2.17 8.07
CA ARG A 71 8.80 -3.27 7.26
C ARG A 71 7.38 -3.63 7.69
N LYS A 72 7.08 -3.69 8.98
CA LYS A 72 5.71 -3.90 9.49
C LYS A 72 4.75 -2.81 9.03
N SER A 73 5.17 -1.55 9.12
CA SER A 73 4.37 -0.41 8.68
C SER A 73 4.13 -0.48 7.17
N LEU A 74 5.18 -0.67 6.38
CA LEU A 74 5.09 -0.84 4.94
C LEU A 74 4.16 -2.01 4.57
N ALA A 75 4.30 -3.17 5.21
CA ALA A 75 3.44 -4.33 4.98
C ALA A 75 1.96 -4.01 5.22
N GLY A 76 1.65 -3.34 6.35
CA GLY A 76 0.29 -2.89 6.65
C GLY A 76 -0.28 -1.96 5.57
N TRP A 77 0.50 -0.97 5.12
CA TRP A 77 0.05 -0.03 4.10
C TRP A 77 -0.08 -0.65 2.71
N VAL A 78 0.75 -1.64 2.36
CA VAL A 78 0.57 -2.42 1.12
C VAL A 78 -0.69 -3.28 1.19
N ALA A 79 -1.00 -3.87 2.35
CA ALA A 79 -2.24 -4.61 2.55
C ALA A 79 -3.47 -3.68 2.46
N ASP A 80 -3.45 -2.51 3.10
CA ASP A 80 -4.51 -1.51 2.98
C ASP A 80 -4.66 -1.02 1.54
N TYR A 81 -3.54 -0.76 0.84
CA TYR A 81 -3.56 -0.42 -0.59
C TYR A 81 -4.27 -1.50 -1.39
N ALA A 82 -3.83 -2.77 -1.29
CA ALA A 82 -4.40 -3.86 -2.06
C ALA A 82 -5.90 -4.05 -1.76
N LYS A 83 -6.30 -3.97 -0.49
CA LYS A 83 -7.69 -4.07 -0.04
C LYS A 83 -8.62 -3.08 -0.73
N TYR A 84 -8.19 -1.84 -0.93
CA TYR A 84 -9.00 -0.83 -1.62
C TYR A 84 -8.80 -0.88 -3.14
N GLN A 85 -7.57 -1.11 -3.59
CA GLN A 85 -7.23 -1.14 -5.01
C GLN A 85 -8.06 -2.18 -5.76
N VAL A 86 -8.21 -3.40 -5.24
CA VAL A 86 -9.02 -4.42 -5.93
C VAL A 86 -10.48 -3.98 -6.10
N LEU A 87 -11.00 -3.11 -5.23
CA LEU A 87 -12.39 -2.63 -5.27
C LEU A 87 -12.62 -1.43 -6.18
N CYS A 88 -11.56 -0.70 -6.56
CA CYS A 88 -11.66 0.48 -7.42
C CYS A 88 -10.87 0.38 -8.73
N LEU A 89 -10.01 -0.63 -8.88
CA LEU A 89 -9.26 -0.90 -10.09
C LEU A 89 -10.21 -1.25 -11.23
N THR A 90 -10.05 -0.55 -12.35
CA THR A 90 -10.69 -0.88 -13.63
C THR A 90 -9.74 -1.66 -14.53
N GLU A 91 -10.28 -2.33 -15.54
CA GLU A 91 -9.51 -3.07 -16.54
C GLU A 91 -8.59 -2.14 -17.34
N SER A 92 -9.03 -0.90 -17.60
CA SER A 92 -8.23 0.11 -18.27
C SER A 92 -7.00 0.54 -17.46
N GLU A 93 -7.16 0.69 -16.15
CA GLU A 93 -6.05 1.00 -15.24
C GLU A 93 -5.13 -0.21 -15.10
N LYS A 94 -5.69 -1.42 -15.05
CA LYS A 94 -4.92 -2.67 -15.01
C LYS A 94 -4.02 -2.78 -16.24
N ALA A 95 -4.53 -2.44 -17.43
CA ALA A 95 -3.80 -2.59 -18.69
C ALA A 95 -2.46 -1.81 -18.74
N VAL A 96 -2.33 -0.74 -17.96
CA VAL A 96 -1.11 0.08 -17.87
C VAL A 96 -0.30 -0.14 -16.58
N ALA A 97 -0.79 -0.96 -15.66
CA ALA A 97 -0.13 -1.25 -14.40
C ALA A 97 1.09 -2.17 -14.56
N SER A 98 1.96 -2.21 -13.53
CA SER A 98 3.12 -3.11 -13.51
C SER A 98 2.76 -4.59 -13.44
N TYR A 99 1.54 -4.90 -13.00
CA TYR A 99 0.98 -6.26 -12.88
C TYR A 99 -0.06 -6.56 -13.98
N ARG A 100 -0.03 -5.84 -15.11
CA ARG A 100 -1.00 -5.98 -16.21
C ARG A 100 -1.15 -7.41 -16.74
N GLU A 101 -0.05 -8.17 -16.75
CA GLU A 101 -0.01 -9.56 -17.24
C GLU A 101 -0.49 -10.57 -16.18
N ASN A 102 -0.75 -10.14 -14.94
CA ASN A 102 -1.24 -11.03 -13.91
C ASN A 102 -2.73 -11.34 -14.14
N GLN A 103 -2.99 -12.61 -14.47
CA GLN A 103 -4.34 -13.12 -14.70
C GLN A 103 -5.19 -13.24 -13.42
N TYR A 104 -4.57 -13.18 -12.24
CA TYR A 104 -5.23 -13.33 -10.94
C TYR A 104 -5.64 -11.99 -10.30
N VAL A 105 -5.51 -10.89 -11.03
CA VAL A 105 -6.04 -9.57 -10.66
C VAL A 105 -6.89 -9.13 -11.85
N SER A 106 -8.22 -9.03 -11.76
CA SER A 106 -9.04 -8.78 -12.96
C SER A 106 -9.24 -7.30 -13.27
N GLY A 107 -9.44 -6.46 -12.25
CA GLY A 107 -9.90 -5.08 -12.43
C GLY A 107 -11.41 -4.97 -12.68
N GLU A 108 -12.21 -5.97 -12.28
CA GLU A 108 -13.66 -6.00 -12.52
C GLU A 108 -14.47 -5.89 -11.22
N LEU A 109 -13.85 -6.05 -10.05
CA LEU A 109 -14.57 -6.10 -8.76
C LEU A 109 -15.28 -4.79 -8.41
N TYR A 110 -14.90 -3.67 -9.04
CA TYR A 110 -15.59 -2.40 -8.88
C TYR A 110 -17.07 -2.48 -9.34
N HIS A 111 -17.41 -3.36 -10.28
CA HIS A 111 -18.81 -3.65 -10.66
C HIS A 111 -19.62 -4.29 -9.53
N HIS A 112 -18.94 -4.86 -8.53
CA HIS A 112 -19.54 -5.55 -7.39
C HIS A 112 -19.31 -4.79 -6.08
N ILE A 113 -18.96 -3.49 -6.13
CA ILE A 113 -18.50 -2.70 -5.00
C ILE A 113 -19.37 -2.82 -3.75
N ARG A 114 -20.70 -2.87 -3.88
CA ARG A 114 -21.59 -3.02 -2.72
C ARG A 114 -21.47 -4.37 -2.04
N ALA A 115 -21.51 -5.45 -2.81
CA ALA A 115 -21.41 -6.79 -2.27
C ALA A 115 -20.01 -6.99 -1.67
N ALA A 116 -18.98 -6.56 -2.39
CA ALA A 116 -17.60 -6.64 -1.94
C ALA A 116 -17.35 -5.82 -0.67
N ALA A 117 -17.86 -4.57 -0.61
CA ALA A 117 -17.77 -3.73 0.57
C ALA A 117 -18.44 -4.38 1.78
N ALA A 118 -19.64 -4.92 1.62
CA ALA A 118 -20.37 -5.57 2.70
C ALA A 118 -19.65 -6.80 3.27
N ALA A 119 -18.93 -7.54 2.41
CA ALA A 119 -18.22 -8.75 2.78
C ALA A 119 -16.83 -8.47 3.39
N GLU A 120 -16.01 -7.63 2.75
CA GLU A 120 -14.57 -7.55 3.02
C GLU A 120 -14.07 -6.14 3.41
N ASN A 121 -14.94 -5.11 3.38
CA ASN A 121 -14.53 -3.74 3.68
C ASN A 121 -15.43 -3.05 4.70
N HIS A 122 -15.07 -3.18 5.98
CA HIS A 122 -15.83 -2.60 7.09
C HIS A 122 -16.09 -1.10 6.98
N TYR A 123 -15.12 -0.31 6.48
CA TYR A 123 -15.29 1.14 6.32
C TYR A 123 -16.39 1.48 5.31
N LEU A 124 -16.32 0.90 4.11
CA LEU A 124 -17.34 1.09 3.08
C LEU A 124 -18.69 0.47 3.49
N ALA A 125 -18.68 -0.66 4.20
CA ALA A 125 -19.89 -1.26 4.75
C ALA A 125 -20.60 -0.34 5.75
N GLN A 126 -19.85 0.40 6.58
CA GLN A 126 -20.43 1.38 7.50
C GLN A 126 -21.12 2.52 6.77
N ILE A 127 -20.52 3.02 5.67
CA ILE A 127 -21.12 4.05 4.83
C ILE A 127 -22.45 3.56 4.24
N ILE A 128 -22.47 2.34 3.67
CA ILE A 128 -23.70 1.74 3.12
C ILE A 128 -24.78 1.54 4.20
N ARG A 129 -24.38 1.20 5.44
CA ARG A 129 -25.32 1.05 6.56
C ARG A 129 -25.89 2.40 7.01
N ALA A 130 -25.09 3.45 7.00
CA ALA A 130 -25.50 4.80 7.36
C ALA A 130 -26.40 5.43 6.29
N ASP A 131 -26.10 5.19 5.02
CA ASP A 131 -26.90 5.62 3.88
C ASP A 131 -26.99 4.51 2.82
N LYS A 132 -28.17 3.87 2.74
CA LYS A 132 -28.41 2.81 1.75
C LYS A 132 -28.48 3.33 0.31
N SER A 133 -28.70 4.65 0.14
CA SER A 133 -28.86 5.30 -1.15
C SER A 133 -27.55 5.81 -1.77
N VAL A 134 -26.44 5.77 -1.02
CA VAL A 134 -25.09 6.12 -1.49
C VAL A 134 -24.81 5.47 -2.85
N ALA A 135 -24.34 6.22 -3.84
CA ALA A 135 -24.16 5.68 -5.20
C ALA A 135 -22.91 4.79 -5.30
N ASP A 136 -22.91 3.83 -6.22
CA ASP A 136 -21.77 2.92 -6.43
C ASP A 136 -20.51 3.69 -6.86
N GLY A 137 -20.67 4.71 -7.72
CA GLY A 137 -19.56 5.60 -8.10
C GLY A 137 -18.97 6.39 -6.93
N GLU A 138 -19.78 6.71 -5.91
CA GLU A 138 -19.30 7.35 -4.69
C GLU A 138 -18.49 6.37 -3.84
N LEU A 139 -18.96 5.13 -3.68
CA LEU A 139 -18.21 4.07 -3.00
C LEU A 139 -16.86 3.78 -3.67
N ILE A 140 -16.85 3.73 -5.01
CA ILE A 140 -15.62 3.56 -5.81
C ILE A 140 -14.68 4.76 -5.59
N SER A 141 -15.20 5.99 -5.59
CA SER A 141 -14.40 7.19 -5.34
C SER A 141 -13.79 7.21 -3.94
N LEU A 142 -14.54 6.77 -2.93
CA LEU A 142 -14.05 6.62 -1.55
C LEU A 142 -12.95 5.54 -1.47
N ALA A 143 -13.15 4.39 -2.12
CA ALA A 143 -12.13 3.36 -2.21
C ALA A 143 -10.87 3.87 -2.92
N ASN A 144 -10.99 4.62 -4.00
CA ASN A 144 -9.87 5.19 -4.74
C ASN A 144 -9.10 6.22 -3.89
N MET A 145 -9.80 7.07 -3.13
CA MET A 145 -9.17 7.99 -2.19
C MET A 145 -8.39 7.26 -1.08
N GLU A 146 -8.96 6.21 -0.50
CA GLU A 146 -8.28 5.39 0.50
C GLU A 146 -7.09 4.62 -0.08
N CYS A 147 -7.22 4.14 -1.31
CA CYS A 147 -6.15 3.52 -2.06
C CYS A 147 -4.98 4.50 -2.30
N ALA A 148 -5.25 5.70 -2.80
CA ALA A 148 -4.25 6.73 -3.03
C ALA A 148 -3.52 7.13 -1.73
N ARG A 149 -4.28 7.21 -0.62
CA ARG A 149 -3.72 7.43 0.71
C ARG A 149 -2.79 6.29 1.11
N ALA A 150 -3.22 5.03 1.05
CA ALA A 150 -2.39 3.89 1.41
C ALA A 150 -1.11 3.81 0.55
N LEU A 151 -1.23 4.09 -0.75
CA LEU A 151 -0.09 4.11 -1.67
C LEU A 151 0.91 5.22 -1.33
N TYR A 152 0.44 6.39 -0.87
CA TYR A 152 1.31 7.47 -0.37
C TYR A 152 2.21 6.98 0.77
N TYR A 153 1.63 6.33 1.78
CA TYR A 153 2.39 5.79 2.91
C TYR A 153 3.32 4.65 2.46
N ALA A 154 2.81 3.67 1.70
CA ALA A 154 3.57 2.51 1.27
C ALA A 154 4.82 2.93 0.46
N ASN A 155 4.66 3.83 -0.52
CA ASN A 155 5.78 4.32 -1.32
C ASN A 155 6.74 5.18 -0.49
N GLY A 156 6.23 6.01 0.41
CA GLY A 156 7.07 6.81 1.31
C GLY A 156 7.95 5.92 2.20
N PHE A 157 7.38 4.88 2.82
CA PHE A 157 8.16 3.92 3.60
C PHE A 157 9.11 3.09 2.73
N ASN A 158 8.72 2.74 1.51
CA ASN A 158 9.60 2.04 0.57
C ASN A 158 10.83 2.88 0.18
N MET A 159 10.68 4.20 0.04
CA MET A 159 11.82 5.10 -0.19
C MET A 159 12.79 5.09 0.99
N VAL A 160 12.27 5.16 2.22
CA VAL A 160 13.10 5.07 3.44
C VAL A 160 13.76 3.70 3.57
N ARG A 161 13.07 2.61 3.20
CA ARG A 161 13.62 1.25 3.19
C ARG A 161 14.86 1.18 2.29
N ILE A 162 14.72 1.66 1.06
CA ILE A 162 15.79 1.64 0.06
C ILE A 162 16.99 2.49 0.53
N GLU A 163 16.74 3.63 1.16
CA GLU A 163 17.81 4.51 1.65
C GLU A 163 18.53 3.94 2.88
N THR A 164 17.82 3.21 3.74
CA THR A 164 18.40 2.58 4.94
C THR A 164 19.14 1.27 4.64
N GLY A 165 19.26 0.90 3.37
CA GLY A 165 20.10 -0.22 2.91
C GLY A 165 19.37 -1.55 2.74
N ASP A 166 18.06 -1.60 2.98
CA ASP A 166 17.25 -2.79 2.71
C ASP A 166 16.90 -2.90 1.23
N ARG A 167 17.91 -3.34 0.48
CA ARG A 167 17.84 -3.58 -0.95
C ARG A 167 18.14 -5.05 -1.20
N THR A 168 17.26 -5.68 -1.95
CA THR A 168 17.42 -7.04 -2.46
C THR A 168 17.56 -6.99 -3.98
N LYS A 169 18.08 -8.07 -4.59
CA LYS A 169 18.17 -8.19 -6.04
C LYS A 169 17.73 -9.60 -6.46
N PRO A 170 16.53 -9.76 -7.06
CA PRO A 170 15.56 -8.71 -7.42
C PRO A 170 14.89 -8.06 -6.19
N ASP A 171 14.35 -6.84 -6.36
CA ASP A 171 13.68 -6.13 -5.27
C ASP A 171 12.29 -6.71 -4.99
N TRP A 172 11.99 -6.90 -3.71
CA TRP A 172 10.76 -7.58 -3.28
C TRP A 172 9.50 -6.71 -3.25
N TYR A 173 9.60 -5.37 -3.32
CA TYR A 173 8.45 -4.49 -3.05
C TYR A 173 7.31 -4.61 -4.07
N LYS A 174 7.65 -4.59 -5.37
CA LYS A 174 6.63 -4.73 -6.42
C LYS A 174 5.99 -6.13 -6.44
N PRO A 175 6.76 -7.24 -6.36
CA PRO A 175 6.21 -8.58 -6.18
C PRO A 175 5.29 -8.68 -4.96
N PHE A 176 5.65 -8.02 -3.87
CA PHE A 176 4.85 -8.01 -2.66
C PHE A 176 3.50 -7.29 -2.85
N ILE A 177 3.48 -6.11 -3.49
CA ILE A 177 2.23 -5.43 -3.85
C ILE A 177 1.33 -6.35 -4.69
N GLU A 178 1.91 -6.95 -5.73
CA GLU A 178 1.18 -7.83 -6.63
C GLU A 178 0.62 -9.06 -5.90
N ALA A 179 1.41 -9.69 -5.03
CA ALA A 179 0.94 -10.80 -4.20
C ALA A 179 -0.25 -10.39 -3.30
N MET A 180 -0.20 -9.19 -2.71
CA MET A 180 -1.32 -8.70 -1.90
C MET A 180 -2.56 -8.43 -2.74
N LEU A 181 -2.42 -7.91 -3.97
CA LEU A 181 -3.56 -7.74 -4.88
C LEU A 181 -4.22 -9.08 -5.20
N VAL A 182 -3.44 -10.11 -5.52
CA VAL A 182 -3.97 -11.46 -5.78
C VAL A 182 -4.72 -12.01 -4.56
N TYR A 183 -4.14 -11.85 -3.37
CA TYR A 183 -4.77 -12.31 -2.12
C TYR A 183 -6.10 -11.61 -1.84
N TYR A 184 -6.16 -10.28 -1.96
CA TYR A 184 -7.40 -9.54 -1.70
C TYR A 184 -8.46 -9.77 -2.79
N GLU A 185 -8.05 -9.95 -4.04
CA GLU A 185 -8.95 -10.33 -5.14
C GLU A 185 -9.65 -11.67 -4.84
N ASP A 186 -8.88 -12.70 -4.50
CA ASP A 186 -9.37 -14.05 -4.18
C ASP A 186 -10.33 -14.05 -2.98
N ASN A 187 -9.98 -13.32 -1.92
CA ASN A 187 -10.84 -13.20 -0.74
C ASN A 187 -12.18 -12.54 -1.08
N VAL A 188 -12.18 -11.43 -1.81
CA VAL A 188 -13.42 -10.76 -2.20
C VAL A 188 -14.25 -11.68 -3.07
N ARG A 189 -13.68 -12.25 -4.14
CA ARG A 189 -14.40 -13.18 -5.04
C ARG A 189 -15.01 -14.35 -4.27
N THR A 190 -14.26 -14.94 -3.34
CA THR A 190 -14.74 -16.01 -2.47
C THR A 190 -15.95 -15.57 -1.64
N SER A 191 -15.85 -14.44 -0.95
CA SER A 191 -16.88 -13.99 -0.02
C SER A 191 -18.18 -13.58 -0.71
N ILE A 192 -18.10 -13.10 -1.95
CA ILE A 192 -19.29 -12.76 -2.76
C ILE A 192 -19.66 -13.83 -3.80
N LYS A 193 -19.01 -15.01 -3.76
CA LYS A 193 -19.28 -16.18 -4.60
C LYS A 193 -19.12 -15.92 -6.11
N LEU A 194 -18.17 -15.08 -6.49
CA LEU A 194 -17.76 -14.94 -7.90
C LEU A 194 -16.84 -16.11 -8.31
N PRO A 195 -16.72 -16.39 -9.62
CA PRO A 195 -15.72 -17.32 -10.12
C PRO A 195 -14.31 -16.90 -9.69
N GLN A 196 -13.55 -17.87 -9.15
CA GLN A 196 -12.16 -17.67 -8.78
C GLN A 196 -11.28 -17.52 -10.01
N LEU A 197 -10.24 -16.70 -9.90
CA LEU A 197 -9.20 -16.59 -10.92
C LEU A 197 -8.05 -17.55 -10.62
N LEU A 198 -7.81 -17.84 -9.35
CA LEU A 198 -6.84 -18.85 -8.93
C LEU A 198 -7.39 -20.25 -9.25
N PRO A 199 -6.53 -21.16 -9.73
CA PRO A 199 -6.95 -22.52 -10.10
C PRO A 199 -7.37 -23.36 -8.89
N GLU A 200 -6.91 -23.04 -7.67
CA GLU A 200 -7.29 -23.75 -6.45
C GLU A 200 -7.45 -22.79 -5.26
N ASN A 201 -8.50 -22.96 -4.44
CA ASN A 201 -8.82 -22.08 -3.30
C ASN A 201 -7.70 -21.96 -2.24
N ARG A 202 -6.80 -22.95 -2.14
CA ARG A 202 -5.68 -22.90 -1.17
C ARG A 202 -4.57 -21.92 -1.60
N PHE A 203 -4.62 -21.42 -2.82
CA PHE A 203 -3.54 -20.61 -3.40
C PHE A 203 -3.56 -19.17 -2.89
N GLY A 204 -4.73 -18.62 -2.52
CA GLY A 204 -4.81 -17.30 -1.89
C GLY A 204 -3.97 -17.20 -0.60
N VAL A 205 -3.97 -18.26 0.22
CA VAL A 205 -3.18 -18.34 1.47
C VAL A 205 -1.66 -18.30 1.20
N LEU A 206 -1.22 -18.79 0.04
CA LEU A 206 0.21 -18.78 -0.29
C LEU A 206 0.68 -17.37 -0.65
N TYR A 207 -0.13 -16.61 -1.39
CA TYR A 207 0.15 -15.20 -1.65
C TYR A 207 0.16 -14.37 -0.36
N SER A 208 -0.73 -14.63 0.59
CA SER A 208 -0.69 -13.96 1.91
C SER A 208 0.51 -14.33 2.76
N GLY A 209 1.14 -15.49 2.51
CA GLY A 209 2.40 -15.88 3.14
C GLY A 209 3.53 -14.86 2.94
N PHE A 210 3.53 -14.14 1.81
CA PHE A 210 4.51 -13.07 1.55
C PHE A 210 4.39 -11.93 2.57
N PHE A 211 3.17 -11.58 3.00
CA PHE A 211 2.97 -10.59 4.05
C PHE A 211 3.72 -10.96 5.32
N ASN A 212 3.63 -12.22 5.76
CA ASN A 212 4.28 -12.68 6.98
C ASN A 212 5.82 -12.61 6.87
N LEU A 213 6.39 -12.91 5.70
CA LEU A 213 7.83 -12.81 5.48
C LEU A 213 8.31 -11.36 5.60
N VAL A 214 7.61 -10.41 4.97
CA VAL A 214 7.93 -8.98 5.07
C VAL A 214 7.74 -8.49 6.51
N PHE A 215 6.59 -8.80 7.13
CA PHE A 215 6.23 -8.35 8.46
C PHE A 215 7.18 -8.86 9.55
N ASN A 216 7.68 -10.10 9.40
CA ASN A 216 8.62 -10.70 10.34
C ASN A 216 10.09 -10.30 10.09
N GLY A 217 10.36 -9.57 9.00
CA GLY A 217 11.71 -9.09 8.70
C GLY A 217 12.61 -10.12 8.03
N GLU A 218 12.05 -11.08 7.27
CA GLU A 218 12.83 -12.04 6.46
C GLU A 218 13.80 -11.32 5.52
N GLU A 219 15.08 -11.66 5.50
CA GLU A 219 16.12 -10.88 4.82
C GLU A 219 15.79 -10.67 3.33
N ASP A 220 15.48 -11.77 2.63
CA ASP A 220 14.98 -11.77 1.26
C ASP A 220 13.59 -12.45 1.21
N PRO A 221 12.52 -11.68 1.45
CA PRO A 221 11.18 -12.23 1.54
C PRO A 221 10.69 -12.72 0.17
N PHE A 222 11.14 -12.12 -0.93
CA PHE A 222 10.75 -12.56 -2.26
C PHE A 222 11.41 -13.89 -2.63
N PHE A 223 12.72 -14.02 -2.44
CA PHE A 223 13.41 -15.29 -2.71
C PHE A 223 12.83 -16.42 -1.86
N THR A 224 12.58 -16.16 -0.57
CA THR A 224 12.01 -17.14 0.35
C THR A 224 10.61 -17.57 -0.08
N TRP A 225 9.76 -16.61 -0.47
CA TRP A 225 8.43 -16.88 -0.99
C TRP A 225 8.46 -17.67 -2.29
N ALA A 226 9.25 -17.21 -3.28
CA ALA A 226 9.36 -17.84 -4.60
C ALA A 226 9.87 -19.28 -4.51
N ARG A 227 10.79 -19.57 -3.58
CA ARG A 227 11.26 -20.94 -3.33
C ARG A 227 10.16 -21.85 -2.77
N ALA A 228 9.30 -21.32 -1.89
CA ALA A 228 8.17 -22.06 -1.35
C ALA A 228 7.01 -22.18 -2.35
N CYS A 229 6.93 -21.26 -3.31
CA CYS A 229 5.85 -21.10 -4.27
C CYS A 229 6.39 -21.05 -5.72
N PRO A 230 7.10 -22.08 -6.21
CA PRO A 230 7.81 -22.02 -7.49
C PRO A 230 6.91 -21.92 -8.72
N ASP A 231 5.67 -22.40 -8.61
CA ASP A 231 4.69 -22.41 -9.71
C ASP A 231 3.79 -21.15 -9.72
N TYR A 232 4.04 -20.21 -8.80
CA TYR A 232 3.16 -19.05 -8.61
C TYR A 232 3.68 -17.83 -9.36
N TYR A 233 2.81 -17.30 -10.21
CA TYR A 233 3.15 -16.20 -11.10
C TYR A 233 3.03 -14.85 -10.40
N LEU A 234 4.09 -14.06 -10.49
CA LEU A 234 4.13 -12.62 -10.21
C LEU A 234 4.82 -11.94 -11.38
N ALA A 235 4.07 -11.18 -12.17
CA ALA A 235 4.56 -10.46 -13.35
C ALA A 235 5.68 -9.47 -12.99
N SER A 236 5.59 -8.86 -11.82
CA SER A 236 6.55 -7.87 -11.34
C SER A 236 7.83 -8.45 -10.74
N GLY A 237 7.90 -9.78 -10.58
CA GLY A 237 9.08 -10.52 -10.11
C GLY A 237 9.91 -11.16 -11.23
N ALA A 238 9.49 -11.03 -12.50
CA ALA A 238 10.27 -11.49 -13.63
C ALA A 238 11.58 -10.68 -13.77
N PRO A 239 12.72 -11.34 -14.08
CA PRO A 239 14.02 -10.69 -14.23
C PRO A 239 14.08 -9.67 -15.39
#